data_AF-A0A925YL28-F1
#
_entry.id   AF-A0A925YL28-F1
#
_cell.length_a   1.000
_cell.length_b   1.000
_cell.length_c   1.000
_cell.angle_alpha   90.00
_cell.angle_beta   90.00
_cell.angle_gamma   90.00
#
_symmetry.space_group_name_H-M   'P 1'
#
loop_
_entity.id
_entity.type
_entity.pdbx_description
1 polymer ?
#
loop_
_entity_poly.entity_id
_entity_poly.type
_entity_poly.pdbx_seq_one_letter_code
_entity_poly.pdbx_strand_id
1 'polypeptide(L)'
;MIAIQVLVERLAGVFAEGENKLEAMRAREEYFERAGKVFDDDGELFESRMAAFLEWYIIERKFQDGPPPALRAISAAPGQFTDEERRGAVHLHTSHRSLFELGPMVDGRLEL
;
A
#
# COMPACT_ATOMS: atom_id res chain seq x y z
N MET A 1 17.96 8.99 7.08
CA MET A 1 17.52 7.79 6.35
C MET A 1 16.37 7.20 7.16
N ILE A 2 15.15 7.47 6.74
CA ILE A 2 13.93 6.96 7.38
C ILE A 2 13.74 5.47 7.04
N ALA A 3 13.33 4.67 8.03
CA ALA A 3 12.97 3.28 7.80
C ALA A 3 11.64 3.21 7.03
N ILE A 4 11.54 2.28 6.08
CA ILE A 4 10.35 2.15 5.23
C ILE A 4 9.09 1.88 6.05
N GLN A 5 9.17 1.00 7.06
CA GLN A 5 8.04 0.65 7.91
C GLN A 5 7.52 1.89 8.65
N VAL A 6 8.42 2.70 9.21
CA VAL A 6 8.08 3.96 9.89
C VAL A 6 7.38 4.92 8.94
N LEU A 7 7.85 5.04 7.70
CA LEU A 7 7.21 5.90 6.70
C LEU A 7 5.82 5.38 6.29
N VAL A 8 5.66 4.05 6.10
CA VAL A 8 4.38 3.43 5.75
C VAL A 8 3.36 3.62 6.87
N GLU A 9 3.73 3.35 8.12
CA GLU A 9 2.88 3.57 9.29
C GLU A 9 2.48 5.05 9.41
N ARG A 10 3.44 5.95 9.23
CA ARG A 10 3.20 7.39 9.27
C ARG A 10 2.20 7.84 8.19
N LEU A 11 2.33 7.33 6.97
CA LEU A 11 1.40 7.60 5.87
C LEU A 11 0.03 6.97 6.13
N ALA A 12 -0.02 5.74 6.66
CA ALA A 12 -1.26 5.06 7.01
C ALA A 12 -2.08 5.82 8.06
N GLY A 13 -1.41 6.49 9.01
CA GLY A 13 -2.07 7.36 9.99
C GLY A 13 -2.93 8.48 9.38
N VAL A 14 -2.61 8.96 8.18
CA VAL A 14 -3.44 9.97 7.47
C VAL A 14 -4.81 9.41 7.05
N PHE A 15 -4.89 8.09 6.86
CA PHE A 15 -6.08 7.41 6.36
C PHE A 15 -6.87 6.69 7.46
N ALA A 16 -6.53 6.90 8.74
CA ALA A 16 -7.13 6.18 9.86
C ALA A 16 -8.54 6.66 10.24
N GLU A 17 -8.99 7.81 9.72
CA GLU A 17 -10.23 8.47 10.15
C GLU A 17 -11.12 8.89 8.97
N GLY A 18 -12.39 9.22 9.27
CA GLY A 18 -13.34 9.78 8.31
C GLY A 18 -13.60 8.88 7.10
N GLU A 19 -13.78 9.49 5.92
CA GLU A 19 -14.01 8.78 4.66
C GLU A 19 -12.82 7.90 4.25
N ASN A 20 -11.59 8.29 4.63
CA ASN A 20 -10.39 7.51 4.36
C ASN A 20 -10.41 6.15 5.07
N LYS A 21 -11.00 6.09 6.27
CA LYS A 21 -11.16 4.83 7.01
C LYS A 21 -12.06 3.85 6.26
N LEU A 22 -13.16 4.35 5.68
CA LEU A 22 -14.07 3.51 4.89
C LEU A 22 -13.36 2.96 3.65
N GLU A 23 -12.55 3.77 2.99
CA GLU A 23 -11.76 3.32 1.85
C GLU A 23 -10.69 2.30 2.24
N ALA A 24 -10.00 2.51 3.37
CA ALA A 24 -9.04 1.54 3.89
C ALA A 24 -9.71 0.19 4.24
N MET A 25 -10.94 0.21 4.76
CA MET A 25 -11.72 -1.01 5.01
C MET A 25 -12.07 -1.75 3.71
N ARG A 26 -12.49 -1.04 2.67
CA ARG A 26 -12.75 -1.63 1.34
C ARG A 26 -11.48 -2.22 0.72
N ALA A 27 -10.37 -1.50 0.83
CA ALA A 27 -9.07 -1.98 0.35
C ALA A 27 -8.64 -3.25 1.09
N ARG A 28 -8.88 -3.33 2.40
CA ARG A 28 -8.59 -4.53 3.19
C ARG A 28 -9.40 -5.72 2.69
N GLU A 29 -10.69 -5.54 2.44
CA GLU A 29 -11.55 -6.59 1.89
C GLU A 29 -11.05 -7.07 0.52
N GLU A 30 -10.76 -6.14 -0.39
CA GLU A 30 -10.18 -6.42 -1.72
C GLU A 30 -8.87 -7.22 -1.63
N TYR A 31 -7.98 -6.83 -0.71
CA TYR A 31 -6.70 -7.51 -0.52
C TYR A 31 -6.90 -8.97 -0.07
N PHE A 32 -7.71 -9.21 0.95
CA PHE A 32 -7.94 -10.56 1.47
C PHE A 32 -8.75 -11.45 0.52
N GLU A 33 -9.59 -10.87 -0.34
CA GLU A 33 -10.25 -11.59 -1.41
C GLU A 33 -9.24 -12.12 -2.45
N ARG A 34 -8.25 -11.29 -2.83
CA ARG A 34 -7.23 -11.66 -3.83
C ARG A 34 -6.11 -12.54 -3.28
N ALA A 35 -5.61 -12.20 -2.09
CA ALA A 35 -4.48 -12.89 -1.49
C ALA A 35 -4.87 -14.21 -0.81
N GLY A 36 -6.17 -14.42 -0.57
CA GLY A 36 -6.71 -15.50 0.24
C GLY A 36 -6.98 -15.07 1.69
N LYS A 37 -8.09 -15.54 2.24
CA LYS A 37 -8.50 -15.25 3.62
C LYS A 37 -7.62 -16.01 4.60
N VAL A 38 -7.15 -15.30 5.63
CA VAL A 38 -6.44 -15.87 6.78
C VAL A 38 -7.36 -15.72 7.98
N PHE A 39 -7.42 -16.75 8.83
CA PHE A 39 -8.20 -16.73 10.04
C PHE A 39 -7.40 -16.09 11.19
N ASP A 40 -8.08 -15.37 12.08
CA ASP A 40 -7.46 -14.63 13.20
C ASP A 40 -6.86 -15.56 14.30
N ASP A 41 -6.99 -16.88 14.16
CA ASP A 41 -6.50 -17.87 15.14
C ASP A 41 -5.00 -18.19 14.99
N ASP A 42 -4.38 -17.85 13.85
CA ASP A 42 -2.93 -17.87 13.65
C ASP A 42 -2.35 -16.45 13.72
N GLY A 43 -2.07 -16.01 14.95
CA GLY A 43 -1.70 -14.62 15.23
C GLY A 43 -0.45 -14.13 14.49
N GLU A 44 0.58 -14.96 14.32
CA GLU A 44 1.80 -14.55 13.61
C GLU A 44 1.55 -14.38 12.10
N LEU A 45 0.80 -15.30 11.52
CA LEU A 45 0.40 -15.22 10.11
C LEU A 45 -0.51 -14.01 9.87
N PHE A 46 -1.44 -13.74 10.79
CA PHE A 46 -2.34 -12.59 10.69
C PHE A 46 -1.58 -11.26 10.67
N GLU A 47 -0.64 -11.04 11.59
CA GLU A 47 0.16 -9.81 11.66
C GLU A 47 1.01 -9.61 10.40
N SER A 48 1.66 -10.68 9.91
CA SER A 48 2.42 -10.64 8.66
C SER A 48 1.55 -10.24 7.47
N ARG A 49 0.32 -10.75 7.41
CA ARG A 49 -0.63 -10.44 6.33
C ARG A 49 -1.16 -9.01 6.43
N MET A 50 -1.32 -8.49 7.65
CA MET A 50 -1.71 -7.11 7.88
C MET A 50 -0.60 -6.13 7.46
N ALA A 51 0.65 -6.44 7.77
CA ALA A 51 1.80 -5.65 7.31
C ALA A 51 1.86 -5.62 5.78
N ALA A 52 1.73 -6.78 5.13
CA ALA A 52 1.69 -6.87 3.67
C ALA A 52 0.50 -6.10 3.06
N PHE A 53 -0.67 -6.16 3.69
CA PHE A 53 -1.82 -5.34 3.30
C PHE A 53 -1.50 -3.84 3.37
N LEU A 54 -0.92 -3.36 4.47
CA LEU A 54 -0.61 -1.94 4.64
C LEU A 54 0.39 -1.45 3.60
N GLU A 55 1.42 -2.23 3.30
CA GLU A 55 2.38 -1.88 2.25
C GLU A 55 1.71 -1.79 0.88
N TRP A 56 0.94 -2.81 0.49
CA TRP A 56 0.21 -2.81 -0.77
C TRP A 56 -0.78 -1.63 -0.84
N TYR A 57 -1.56 -1.40 0.22
CA TYR A 57 -2.54 -0.34 0.27
C TYR A 57 -1.89 1.03 0.08
N ILE A 58 -0.82 1.32 0.83
CA ILE A 58 -0.20 2.64 0.85
C ILE A 58 0.60 2.93 -0.43
N ILE A 59 1.29 1.93 -0.96
CA ILE A 59 2.32 2.12 -1.99
C ILE A 59 1.79 1.81 -3.39
N GLU A 60 1.03 0.73 -3.53
CA GLU A 60 0.70 0.14 -4.83
C GLU A 60 -0.75 0.37 -5.25
N ARG A 61 -1.70 0.25 -4.31
CA ARG A 61 -3.12 0.33 -4.61
C ARG A 61 -3.51 1.73 -5.04
N LYS A 62 -3.85 1.88 -6.32
CA LYS A 62 -4.41 3.12 -6.87
C LYS A 62 -5.86 3.30 -6.37
N PHE A 63 -6.23 4.53 -6.04
CA PHE A 63 -7.65 4.85 -5.86
C PHE A 63 -8.32 4.96 -7.24
N GLN A 64 -9.65 4.79 -7.27
CA GLN A 64 -10.40 4.87 -8.52
C GLN A 64 -10.22 6.21 -9.26
N ASP A 65 -9.99 7.28 -8.50
CA ASP A 65 -9.88 8.66 -8.96
C ASP A 65 -8.43 9.17 -9.03
N GLY A 66 -7.40 8.33 -8.81
CA GLY A 66 -6.03 8.82 -8.90
C GLY A 66 -4.95 7.96 -8.27
N PRO A 67 -3.89 8.59 -7.74
CA PRO A 67 -2.69 7.88 -7.33
C PRO A 67 -2.89 7.12 -6.01
N PRO A 68 -1.94 6.26 -5.63
CA PRO A 68 -1.97 5.56 -4.34
C PRO A 68 -1.98 6.50 -3.12
N PRO A 69 -2.41 6.01 -1.95
CA PRO A 69 -2.47 6.78 -0.70
C PRO A 69 -1.21 7.56 -0.37
N ALA A 70 -0.02 6.96 -0.52
CA ALA A 70 1.24 7.63 -0.22
C ALA A 70 1.40 8.96 -0.98
N LEU A 71 1.16 8.93 -2.30
CA LEU A 71 1.27 10.11 -3.15
C LEU A 71 0.15 11.13 -2.87
N ARG A 72 -1.05 10.65 -2.54
CA ARG A 72 -2.17 11.52 -2.17
C ARG A 72 -1.89 12.28 -0.87
N ALA A 73 -1.39 11.58 0.16
CA ALA A 73 -1.08 12.17 1.46
C ALA A 73 -0.04 13.30 1.36
N ILE A 74 1.07 13.06 0.66
CA ILE A 74 2.13 14.06 0.51
C ILE A 74 1.70 15.26 -0.37
N SER A 75 0.74 15.05 -1.28
CA SER A 75 0.23 16.10 -2.17
C SER A 75 -0.84 16.97 -1.52
N ALA A 76 -1.71 16.38 -0.70
CA ALA A 76 -2.81 17.08 -0.03
C ALA A 76 -2.34 17.98 1.13
N ALA A 77 -1.23 17.61 1.80
CA ALA A 77 -0.73 18.32 2.97
C ALA A 77 0.81 18.44 2.96
N PRO A 78 1.39 19.23 2.02
CA PRO A 78 2.84 19.30 1.84
C PRO A 78 3.61 19.80 3.08
N GLY A 79 2.95 20.59 3.96
CA GLY A 79 3.53 21.06 5.22
C GLY A 79 3.49 20.07 6.39
N GLN A 80 2.80 18.93 6.24
CA GLN A 80 2.66 17.91 7.29
C GLN A 80 3.77 16.86 7.26
N PHE A 81 4.52 16.82 6.15
CA PHE A 81 5.61 15.88 5.90
C PHE A 81 6.91 16.63 5.64
N THR A 82 8.00 16.12 6.18
CA THR A 82 9.36 16.60 5.90
C THR A 82 9.76 16.31 4.46
N ASP A 83 10.79 17.02 3.97
CA ASP A 83 11.32 16.80 2.62
C ASP A 83 11.85 15.38 2.42
N GLU A 84 12.38 14.76 3.49
CA GLU A 84 12.84 13.36 3.45
C GLU A 84 11.67 12.39 3.28
N GLU A 85 10.58 12.55 4.03
CA GLU A 85 9.38 11.70 3.91
C GLU A 85 8.74 11.83 2.53
N ARG A 86 8.65 13.06 1.98
CA ARG A 86 8.10 13.28 0.64
C ARG A 86 8.95 12.60 -0.44
N ARG A 87 10.28 12.73 -0.37
CA ARG A 87 11.19 12.00 -1.27
C ARG A 87 11.09 10.49 -1.10
N GLY A 88 10.93 10.01 0.13
CA GLY A 88 10.75 8.59 0.43
C GLY A 88 9.49 8.04 -0.23
N ALA A 89 8.35 8.72 -0.06
CA ALA A 89 7.08 8.30 -0.64
C ALA A 89 7.12 8.22 -2.18
N VAL A 90 7.76 9.19 -2.84
CA VAL A 90 7.96 9.16 -4.30
C VAL A 90 8.86 7.99 -4.74
N HIS A 91 9.96 7.73 -4.02
CA HIS A 91 10.83 6.58 -4.33
C HIS A 91 10.11 5.25 -4.12
N LEU A 92 9.33 5.09 -3.04
CA LEU A 92 8.58 3.86 -2.80
C LEU A 92 7.62 3.57 -3.96
N HIS A 93 6.89 4.58 -4.42
CA HIS A 93 5.93 4.43 -5.52
C HIS A 93 6.59 4.05 -6.87
N THR A 94 7.82 4.51 -7.10
CA THR A 94 8.55 4.27 -8.36
C THR A 94 9.49 3.07 -8.28
N SER A 95 9.63 2.46 -7.11
CA SER A 95 10.49 1.31 -6.90
C SER A 95 9.84 0.00 -7.37
N HIS A 96 10.63 -0.85 -8.01
CA HIS A 96 10.26 -2.25 -8.21
C HIS A 96 10.71 -3.06 -6.99
N ARG A 97 9.75 -3.63 -6.24
CA ARG A 97 10.01 -4.32 -4.97
C ARG A 97 9.82 -5.84 -5.03
N SER A 98 9.51 -6.36 -6.21
CA SER A 98 9.41 -7.80 -6.45
C SER A 98 10.78 -8.35 -6.86
N LEU A 99 11.06 -9.61 -6.49
CA LEU A 99 12.17 -10.37 -7.08
C LEU A 99 11.85 -10.86 -8.49
N PHE A 100 10.57 -10.85 -8.85
CA PHE A 100 10.05 -11.35 -10.12
C PHE A 100 9.34 -10.23 -10.87
N GLU A 101 9.61 -10.13 -12.16
CA GLU A 101 8.79 -9.34 -13.07
C GLU A 101 7.54 -10.15 -13.44
N LEU A 102 6.36 -9.57 -13.23
CA LEU A 102 5.09 -10.21 -13.54
C LEU A 102 4.58 -9.66 -14.87
N GLY A 103 4.48 -10.53 -15.87
CA GLY A 103 3.90 -10.20 -17.18
C GLY A 103 2.43 -10.63 -17.28
N PRO A 104 1.62 -9.96 -18.11
CA PRO A 104 0.26 -10.42 -18.38
C PRO A 104 0.29 -11.77 -19.10
N MET A 105 -0.67 -12.62 -18.75
CA MET A 105 -0.94 -13.88 -19.45
C MET A 105 -2.28 -13.79 -20.17
N VAL A 106 -2.26 -14.00 -21.48
CA VAL A 106 -3.46 -14.08 -22.34
C VAL A 106 -3.47 -15.44 -23.02
N ASP A 107 -4.55 -16.21 -22.85
CA ASP A 107 -4.73 -17.56 -23.41
C ASP A 107 -3.53 -18.51 -23.13
N GLY A 108 -2.98 -18.43 -21.92
CA GLY A 108 -1.85 -19.26 -21.49
C GLY A 108 -0.49 -18.84 -22.08
N ARG A 109 -0.39 -17.66 -22.71
CA ARG A 109 0.86 -17.11 -23.23
C ARG A 109 1.25 -15.85 -22.47
N LEU A 110 2.54 -15.72 -22.17
CA LEU A 110 3.11 -14.48 -21.65
C LEU A 110 3.20 -13.46 -22.78
N GLU A 111 2.63 -12.28 -22.59
CA GLU A 111 2.92 -11.12 -23.43
C GLU A 111 4.17 -10.44 -22.84
N LEU A 112 5.27 -10.48 -23.60
CA LEU A 112 6.58 -9.90 -23.25
C LEU A 112 6.76 -8.53 -23.90
#